data_AF-A0AAW7VN20-F1
#
_entry.id   AF-A0AAW7VN20-F1
#
_cell.length_a   1.000
_cell.length_b   1.000
_cell.length_c   1.000
_cell.angle_alpha   90.00
_cell.angle_beta   90.00
_cell.angle_gamma   90.00
#
_symmetry.space_group_name_H-M   'P 1'
#
loop_
_entity.id
_entity.type
_entity.pdbx_description
1 polymer ?
#
loop_
_entity_poly.entity_id
_entity_poly.type
_entity_poly.pdbx_seq_one_letter_code
_entity_poly.pdbx_strand_id
1 'polypeptide(L)' 'MGRKLEGFQHVTERLQSVFGPATHGYSDAPVVHKHDDFELASEEDLKHFDVETDSEGHHYAVRNNDPGPTTTDYSL' A
#
# COMPACT_ATOMS: atom_id res chain seq x y z
N MET A 1 10.77 32.77 -24.41
CA MET A 1 10.32 31.51 -23.79
C MET A 1 10.46 30.28 -24.70
N GLY A 2 10.43 30.40 -26.05
CA GLY A 2 10.51 29.24 -26.96
C GLY A 2 11.79 28.40 -26.91
N ARG A 3 12.97 29.02 -26.88
CA ARG A 3 14.26 28.28 -26.91
C ARG A 3 14.52 27.35 -25.73
N LYS A 4 13.97 27.64 -24.55
CA LYS A 4 14.13 26.77 -23.36
C LYS A 4 13.27 25.51 -23.46
N LEU A 5 12.09 25.64 -24.07
CA LEU A 5 11.17 24.52 -24.31
C LEU A 5 11.72 23.59 -25.42
N GLU A 6 12.23 24.17 -26.51
CA GLU A 6 12.90 23.39 -27.58
C GLU A 6 14.10 22.62 -27.03
N GLY A 7 14.94 23.26 -26.21
CA GLY A 7 16.08 22.59 -25.59
C GLY A 7 15.68 21.44 -24.68
N PHE A 8 14.63 21.61 -23.88
CA PHE A 8 14.09 20.57 -23.02
C PHE A 8 13.54 19.38 -23.83
N GLN A 9 12.71 19.65 -24.85
CA GLN A 9 12.14 18.62 -25.73
C GLN A 9 13.22 17.79 -26.41
N HIS A 10 14.25 18.45 -26.94
CA HIS A 10 15.32 17.75 -27.65
C HIS A 10 16.19 16.87 -26.72
N VAL A 11 16.37 17.28 -25.46
CA VAL A 11 17.05 16.44 -24.46
C VAL A 11 16.19 15.23 -24.11
N THR A 12 14.89 15.42 -23.89
CA THR A 12 13.98 14.33 -23.54
C THR A 12 13.81 13.33 -24.69
N GLU A 13 13.80 13.78 -25.95
CA GLU A 13 13.79 12.92 -27.15
C GLU A 13 15.03 12.02 -27.21
N ARG A 14 16.22 12.57 -26.91
CA ARG A 14 17.46 11.78 -26.89
C ARG A 14 17.48 10.75 -25.77
N LEU A 15 16.97 11.11 -24.59
CA LEU A 15 16.85 10.18 -23.47
C LEU A 15 15.89 9.03 -23.79
N GLN A 16 14.79 9.31 -24.50
CA GLN A 16 13.84 8.28 -24.96
C GLN A 16 14.52 7.22 -25.85
N SER A 17 15.51 7.59 -26.67
CA SER A 17 16.23 6.61 -27.50
C SER A 17 17.07 5.61 -26.69
N VAL A 18 17.47 5.97 -25.47
CA VAL A 18 18.30 5.15 -24.58
C VAL A 18 17.44 4.35 -23.61
N PHE A 19 16.40 4.97 -23.05
CA PHE A 19 15.55 4.38 -21.99
C PHE A 19 14.23 3.80 -22.52
N GLY A 20 13.92 3.99 -23.80
CA GLY A 20 12.64 3.64 -24.39
C GLY A 20 11.56 4.71 -24.21
N PRO A 21 10.38 4.54 -24.85
CA PRO A 21 9.25 5.42 -24.64
C PRO A 21 8.85 5.45 -23.16
N ALA A 22 8.47 6.63 -22.66
CA ALA A 22 7.96 6.84 -21.30
C ALA A 22 6.59 6.16 -21.05
N THR A 23 6.20 5.21 -21.90
CA THR A 23 5.04 4.35 -21.68
C THR A 23 5.29 3.64 -20.36
N HIS A 24 4.43 3.93 -19.37
CA HIS A 24 4.40 3.29 -18.06
C HIS A 24 4.69 1.80 -18.23
N GLY A 25 5.86 1.39 -17.76
CA GLY A 25 6.39 0.05 -18.01
C GLY A 25 5.39 -1.01 -17.58
N TYR A 26 5.11 -1.93 -18.50
CA TYR A 26 4.50 -3.23 -18.27
C TYR A 26 3.38 -3.26 -17.20
N SER A 27 2.17 -2.82 -17.56
CA SER A 27 0.97 -3.02 -16.74
C SER A 27 0.72 -4.48 -16.37
N ASP A 28 1.24 -5.41 -17.18
CA ASP A 28 1.06 -6.85 -17.01
C ASP A 28 2.20 -7.49 -16.20
N ALA A 29 3.20 -6.72 -15.76
CA ALA A 29 4.23 -7.23 -14.87
C ALA A 29 3.63 -7.49 -13.47
N PRO A 30 3.93 -8.63 -12.84
CA PRO A 30 3.42 -8.92 -11.51
C PRO A 30 3.95 -7.91 -10.49
N VAL A 31 3.05 -7.35 -9.69
CA VAL A 31 3.43 -6.52 -8.54
C VAL A 31 4.03 -7.43 -7.47
N VAL A 32 5.34 -7.35 -7.28
CA VAL A 32 6.05 -8.08 -6.22
C VAL A 32 6.12 -7.19 -4.99
N HIS A 33 5.25 -7.46 -4.00
CA HIS A 33 5.36 -6.84 -2.68
C HIS A 33 6.52 -7.49 -1.93
N LYS A 34 7.59 -6.73 -1.70
CA LYS A 34 8.73 -7.17 -0.89
C LYS A 34 8.51 -6.69 0.53
N HIS A 35 8.18 -7.62 1.41
CA HIS A 35 8.02 -7.31 2.82
C HIS A 35 9.38 -7.25 3.52
N ASP A 36 9.52 -6.28 4.41
CA ASP A 36 10.59 -6.30 5.41
C ASP A 36 10.21 -7.16 6.63
N ASP A 37 11.15 -7.33 7.56
CA ASP A 37 10.93 -8.18 8.74
C ASP A 37 9.76 -7.70 9.61
N PHE A 38 9.49 -6.39 9.64
CA PHE A 38 8.41 -5.82 10.44
C PHE A 38 7.05 -6.03 9.78
N GLU A 39 6.97 -5.91 8.45
CA GLU A 39 5.76 -6.19 7.69
C GLU A 39 5.36 -7.67 7.79
N LEU A 40 6.32 -8.59 7.70
CA LEU A 40 6.07 -10.03 7.87
C LEU A 40 5.58 -10.36 9.29
N ALA A 41 6.21 -9.79 10.32
CA ALA A 41 5.79 -9.99 11.70
C ALA A 41 4.38 -9.45 11.94
N SER A 42 4.08 -8.27 11.38
CA SER A 42 2.75 -7.66 11.47
C SER A 42 1.68 -8.52 10.79
N GLU A 43 1.96 -9.10 9.63
CA GLU A 43 1.02 -9.97 8.94
C GLU A 43 0.71 -11.23 9.78
N GLU A 44 1.72 -11.84 10.40
CA GLU A 44 1.51 -13.00 11.28
C GLU A 44 0.67 -12.64 12.50
N ASP A 45 0.95 -11.52 13.15
CA ASP A 45 0.17 -11.04 14.31
C ASP A 45 -1.30 -10.76 13.92
N LEU A 46 -1.53 -10.20 12.72
CA LEU A 46 -2.87 -9.81 12.24
C LEU A 46 -3.74 -10.98 11.77
N LYS A 47 -3.17 -12.12 11.36
CA LYS A 47 -3.92 -13.32 10.92
C LYS A 47 -4.84 -13.90 11.99
N HIS A 48 -4.65 -13.51 13.24
CA HIS A 48 -5.41 -13.99 14.38
C HIS A 48 -6.57 -13.06 14.77
N PHE A 49 -6.94 -12.09 13.94
CA PHE A 49 -8.08 -11.22 14.18
C PHE A 49 -9.18 -11.44 13.14
N ASP A 50 -10.42 -11.55 13.63
CA ASP A 50 -11.62 -11.46 12.83
C ASP A 50 -12.13 -10.00 12.82
N VAL A 51 -12.79 -9.58 11.74
CA VAL A 51 -13.42 -8.26 11.66
C VAL A 51 -14.90 -8.40 11.93
N GLU A 52 -15.37 -7.72 12.97
CA GLU A 52 -16.79 -7.65 13.32
C GLU A 52 -17.37 -6.28 12.98
N THR A 53 -18.69 -6.23 12.82
CA THR A 53 -19.44 -5.00 12.54
C THR A 53 -20.60 -4.89 13.51
N ASP A 54 -20.73 -3.76 14.20
CA ASP A 54 -21.86 -3.52 15.11
C ASP A 54 -23.13 -3.08 14.36
N SER A 55 -24.22 -2.89 15.10
CA SER A 55 -25.50 -2.45 14.55
C SER A 55 -25.50 -1.01 14.02
N GLU A 56 -24.50 -0.20 14.38
CA GLU A 56 -24.32 1.18 13.91
C GLU A 56 -23.42 1.24 12.65
N GLY A 57 -22.77 0.13 12.30
CA GLY A 57 -21.90 -0.02 11.13
C GLY A 57 -20.42 0.19 11.43
N HIS A 58 -20.00 0.22 12.68
CA HIS A 58 -18.58 0.34 13.04
C HIS A 58 -17.85 -0.99 12.91
N HIS A 59 -16.62 -0.96 12.37
CA HIS A 59 -15.79 -2.14 12.18
C HIS A 59 -14.68 -2.21 13.22
N TYR A 60 -14.51 -3.36 13.86
CA TYR A 60 -13.48 -3.59 14.86
C TYR A 60 -12.82 -4.97 14.68
N ALA A 61 -11.56 -5.06 15.07
CA ALA A 61 -10.80 -6.30 15.05
C ALA A 61 -10.99 -7.04 16.39
N VAL A 62 -11.39 -8.30 16.34
CA VAL A 62 -11.58 -9.19 17.50
C VAL A 62 -10.58 -10.33 17.40
N ARG A 63 -9.88 -10.63 18.49
CA ARG A 63 -8.82 -11.65 18.48
C ARG A 63 -9.40 -13.05 18.63
N ASN A 64 -8.97 -13.96 17.77
CA ASN A 64 -9.47 -15.34 17.71
C ASN A 64 -8.97 -16.12 18.93
N ASN A 65 -9.88 -16.77 19.65
CA ASN A 65 -9.61 -17.59 20.84
C ASN A 65 -9.00 -16.86 22.06
N ASP A 66 -9.03 -15.54 22.07
CA ASP A 66 -8.69 -14.72 23.23
C ASP A 66 -9.95 -13.96 23.65
N PRO A 67 -10.59 -14.30 24.79
CA PRO A 67 -11.78 -13.57 25.26
C PRO A 67 -11.47 -12.11 25.60
N GLY A 68 -10.21 -11.68 25.50
CA GLY A 68 -9.74 -10.40 25.96
C GLY A 68 -9.95 -10.25 27.47
N PRO A 69 -9.58 -9.11 28.06
CA PRO A 69 -10.08 -8.77 29.38
C PRO A 69 -11.62 -8.65 29.30
N THR A 70 -12.34 -9.57 29.95
CA THR A 70 -13.81 -9.60 30.06
C THR A 70 -14.41 -8.39 30.79
N THR A 71 -13.55 -7.49 31.27
CA THR A 71 -13.91 -6.16 31.77
C THR A 71 -13.07 -5.17 31.00
N THR A 72 -13.67 -4.53 30.00
CA THR A 72 -13.19 -3.22 29.55
C THR A 72 -14.31 -2.24 29.83
N ASP A 73 -14.28 -1.67 31.03
CA ASP A 73 -15.21 -0.62 31.44
C ASP A 73 -14.84 0.67 30.69
N TYR A 74 -15.44 0.85 29.50
CA TYR A 74 -15.39 2.10 28.75
C TYR A 74 -16.46 3.09 29.25
N SER A 75 -16.53 3.30 30.57
CA SER A 75 -17.31 4.40 31.13
C SER A 75 -16.40 5.62 31.30
N LEU A 76 -16.60 6.63 30.45
CA LEU A 76 -16.10 8.00 30.64
C LEU A 76 -17.05 8.80 31.52
#